data_AF-T5A7V1-F1
#
_entry.id   AF-T5A7V1-F1
#
_cell.length_a   1.000
_cell.length_b   1.000
_cell.length_c   1.000
_cell.angle_alpha   90.00
_cell.angle_beta   90.00
_cell.angle_gamma   90.00
#
_symmetry.space_group_name_H-M   'P 1'
#
loop_
_entity.id
_entity.type
_entity.pdbx_description
1 polymer ?
#
loop_
_entity_poly.entity_id
_entity_poly.type
_entity_poly.pdbx_seq_one_letter_code
_entity_poly.pdbx_strand_id
1 'polypeptide(L)'
;MTTLRKAFISAILESLLRGKSLIQAILTYCISPLKAGPASFARDTPAKSLQEFLKDAEAALLGPVSGHGLLQLSAGLKKQFFERLQTDTQCMLPSYSHQLPTGNESGRYVTVDVGGSTLRVALVELRGGEKQGEIVSMRTFRIGKLAKDLEGMAFFDWMAERIRETLSTGLSLEPGPSKSIPLALAWSFPLE
;
A
#
# COMPACT_ATOMS: atom_id res chain seq x y z
N MET A 1 4.88 23.67 -7.52
CA MET A 1 5.40 22.29 -7.71
C MET A 1 5.94 22.00 -9.12
N THR A 2 5.63 22.78 -10.15
CA THR A 2 6.04 22.51 -11.55
C THR A 2 7.49 22.87 -11.88
N THR A 3 8.10 23.78 -11.13
CA THR A 3 9.46 24.29 -11.37
C THR A 3 10.55 23.33 -10.88
N LEU A 4 10.40 22.79 -9.66
CA LEU A 4 11.32 21.79 -9.08
C LEU A 4 11.38 20.50 -9.91
N ARG A 5 10.23 20.03 -10.40
CA ARG A 5 10.15 18.82 -11.23
C ARG A 5 10.84 19.01 -12.58
N LYS A 6 10.72 20.20 -13.19
CA LYS A 6 11.43 20.56 -14.43
C LYS A 6 12.94 20.66 -14.21
N ALA A 7 13.38 21.30 -13.13
CA ALA A 7 14.80 21.41 -12.78
C ALA A 7 15.45 20.04 -12.51
N PHE A 8 14.75 19.16 -11.80
CA PHE A 8 15.19 17.79 -11.54
C PHE A 8 15.35 16.98 -12.82
N ILE A 9 14.34 17.00 -13.69
CA ILE A 9 14.35 16.26 -14.96
C ILE A 9 15.44 16.80 -15.90
N SER A 10 15.63 18.12 -15.96
CA SER A 10 16.67 18.75 -16.77
C SER A 10 18.08 18.35 -16.30
N ALA A 11 18.31 18.34 -14.98
CA ALA A 11 19.59 17.94 -14.41
C ALA A 11 19.92 16.46 -14.66
N ILE A 12 18.90 15.58 -14.61
CA ILE A 12 19.07 14.16 -14.91
C ILE A 12 19.37 13.96 -16.40
N LEU A 13 18.62 14.60 -17.29
CA LEU A 13 18.83 14.51 -18.75
C LEU A 13 20.23 14.99 -19.15
N GLU A 14 20.69 16.13 -18.65
CA GLU A 14 22.05 16.62 -18.92
C GLU A 14 23.14 15.71 -18.37
N SER A 15 22.89 15.02 -17.25
CA SER A 15 23.84 14.08 -16.67
C SER A 15 23.90 12.77 -17.48
N LEU A 16 22.76 12.29 -17.97
CA LEU A 16 22.67 11.12 -18.85
C LEU A 16 23.32 11.38 -20.22
N LEU A 17 23.12 12.57 -20.79
CA LEU A 17 23.77 12.99 -22.05
C LEU A 17 25.30 13.04 -21.94
N ARG A 18 25.84 13.18 -20.72
CA ARG A 18 27.28 13.09 -20.43
C ARG A 18 27.74 11.65 -20.13
N GLY A 19 26.93 10.65 -20.44
CA GLY A 19 27.26 9.23 -20.33
C GLY A 19 27.22 8.66 -18.91
N LYS A 20 26.66 9.39 -17.93
CA LYS A 20 26.54 8.91 -16.55
C LYS A 20 25.32 8.01 -16.38
N SER A 21 25.39 7.04 -15.47
CA SER A 21 24.26 6.19 -15.11
C SER A 21 23.10 7.02 -14.55
N LEU A 22 21.85 6.62 -14.83
CA LEU A 22 20.63 7.25 -14.31
C LEU A 22 20.66 7.37 -12.78
N ILE A 23 21.23 6.37 -12.11
CA ILE A 23 21.35 6.32 -10.65
C ILE A 23 22.35 7.38 -10.15
N GLN A 24 23.48 7.54 -10.83
CA GLN A 24 24.45 8.59 -10.52
C GLN A 24 23.85 9.99 -10.69
N ALA A 25 23.01 10.17 -11.72
CA ALA A 25 22.33 11.44 -11.97
C ALA A 25 21.35 11.81 -10.85
N ILE A 26 20.56 10.84 -10.37
CA ILE A 26 19.59 11.03 -9.28
C ILE A 26 20.32 11.35 -7.96
N LEU A 27 21.36 10.57 -7.62
CA LEU A 27 22.10 10.75 -6.37
C LEU A 27 22.87 12.07 -6.35
N THR A 28 23.45 12.51 -7.47
CA THR A 28 24.14 13.81 -7.54
C THR A 28 23.19 14.98 -7.26
N TYR A 29 21.94 14.91 -7.73
CA TYR A 29 20.93 15.94 -7.44
C TYR A 29 20.52 15.92 -5.97
N CYS A 30 20.24 14.74 -5.42
CA CYS A 30 19.77 14.58 -4.04
C CYS A 30 20.82 14.93 -2.98
N ILE A 31 22.12 14.83 -3.31
CA ILE A 31 23.24 15.01 -2.37
C ILE A 31 23.95 16.37 -2.59
N SER A 32 23.31 17.34 -3.25
CA SER A 32 23.83 18.71 -3.28
C SER A 32 24.08 19.19 -1.84
N PRO A 33 25.31 19.58 -1.47
CA PRO A 33 25.75 19.53 -0.09
C PRO A 33 25.05 20.59 0.75
N LEU A 34 24.28 20.15 1.75
CA LEU A 34 24.07 20.92 2.97
C LEU A 34 25.46 21.16 3.58
N LYS A 35 25.90 22.42 3.65
CA LYS A 35 27.18 22.82 4.24
C LYS A 35 27.28 22.30 5.67
N ALA A 36 28.03 21.22 5.88
CA ALA A 36 28.33 20.69 7.22
C ALA A 36 29.73 21.16 7.65
N GLY A 37 29.81 21.75 8.86
CA GLY A 37 31.06 22.22 9.48
C GLY A 37 31.99 21.08 9.95
N PRO A 38 33.24 21.38 10.32
CA PRO A 38 34.27 20.38 10.50
C PRO A 38 34.15 19.71 11.88
N ALA A 39 33.75 18.43 11.90
CA ALA A 39 33.92 17.57 13.06
C ALA A 39 35.04 16.55 12.77
N SER A 40 36.16 16.68 13.50
CA SER A 40 37.31 15.79 13.41
C SER A 40 37.08 14.52 14.24
N PHE A 41 36.69 13.45 13.56
CA PHE A 41 36.87 12.09 14.06
C PHE A 41 37.96 11.42 13.23
N ALA A 42 39.03 10.96 13.89
CA ALA A 42 40.07 10.15 13.28
C ALA A 42 39.41 8.86 12.74
N ARG A 43 39.40 8.72 11.41
CA ARG A 43 38.95 7.51 10.72
C ARG A 43 40.20 6.80 10.22
N ASP A 44 40.51 5.64 10.82
CA ASP A 44 41.66 4.79 10.45
C ASP A 44 41.49 4.05 9.11
N THR A 45 40.36 4.26 8.42
CA THR A 45 40.18 3.83 7.03
C THR A 45 40.20 5.04 6.10
N PRO A 46 40.99 5.03 5.01
CA PRO A 46 40.97 6.10 4.03
C PRO A 46 39.53 6.29 3.53
N ALA A 47 39.07 7.54 3.50
CA ALA A 47 37.72 7.86 3.07
C ALA A 47 37.56 7.44 1.60
N LYS A 48 36.67 6.47 1.33
CA LYS A 48 36.30 6.07 -0.02
C LYS A 48 35.88 7.30 -0.82
N SER A 49 36.28 7.37 -2.08
CA SER A 49 35.75 8.39 -2.99
C SER A 49 34.23 8.23 -3.16
N LEU A 50 33.55 9.32 -3.51
CA LEU A 50 32.11 9.27 -3.80
C LEU A 50 31.80 8.23 -4.90
N GLN A 51 32.68 8.13 -5.90
CA GLN A 51 32.53 7.20 -7.02
C GLN A 51 32.61 5.74 -6.56
N GLU A 52 33.56 5.41 -5.68
CA GLU A 52 33.66 4.07 -5.10
C GLU A 52 32.46 3.74 -4.23
N PHE A 53 32.01 4.69 -3.40
CA PHE A 53 30.78 4.52 -2.61
C PHE A 53 29.56 4.25 -3.50
N LEU A 54 29.38 5.03 -4.57
CA LEU A 54 28.27 4.87 -5.50
C LEU A 54 28.31 3.52 -6.21
N LYS A 55 29.50 3.06 -6.60
CA LYS A 55 29.71 1.74 -7.20
C LYS A 55 29.34 0.62 -6.23
N ASP A 56 29.77 0.71 -4.97
CA ASP A 56 29.45 -0.26 -3.93
C ASP A 56 27.94 -0.29 -3.65
N ALA A 57 27.29 0.89 -3.57
CA ALA A 57 25.86 1.00 -3.36
C ALA A 57 25.06 0.42 -4.53
N GLU A 58 25.47 0.70 -5.77
CA GLU A 58 24.86 0.13 -6.97
C GLU A 58 25.00 -1.40 -7.00
N ALA A 59 26.19 -1.92 -6.69
CA ALA A 59 26.41 -3.36 -6.60
C ALA A 59 25.58 -4.02 -5.49
N ALA A 60 25.46 -3.38 -4.32
CA ALA A 60 24.67 -3.91 -3.21
C ALA A 60 23.16 -3.93 -3.50
N LEU A 61 22.64 -2.90 -4.17
CA LEU A 61 21.21 -2.79 -4.48
C LEU A 61 20.82 -3.64 -5.69
N LEU A 62 21.62 -3.63 -6.74
CA LEU A 62 21.29 -4.26 -8.02
C LEU A 62 21.86 -5.69 -8.12
N GLY A 63 22.95 -6.00 -7.43
CA GLY A 63 23.57 -7.31 -7.45
C GLY A 63 22.60 -8.46 -7.15
N PRO A 64 21.81 -8.41 -6.06
CA PRO A 64 20.85 -9.46 -5.72
C PRO A 64 19.72 -9.67 -6.74
N VAL A 65 19.46 -8.70 -7.62
CA VAL A 65 18.40 -8.78 -8.64
C VAL A 65 18.96 -8.91 -10.06
N SER A 66 20.28 -8.90 -10.22
CA SER A 66 20.96 -9.05 -11.52
C SER A 66 21.19 -10.52 -11.88
N GLY A 67 21.34 -10.81 -13.17
CA GLY A 67 21.59 -12.18 -13.65
C GLY A 67 20.52 -13.17 -13.20
N HIS A 68 20.91 -14.21 -12.45
CA HIS A 68 19.98 -15.19 -11.87
C HIS A 68 19.46 -14.81 -10.47
N GLY A 69 19.77 -13.61 -9.95
CA GLY A 69 19.42 -13.19 -8.60
C GLY A 69 17.92 -13.24 -8.30
N LEU A 70 17.06 -12.76 -9.20
CA LEU A 70 15.60 -12.85 -9.04
C LEU A 70 15.08 -14.29 -8.97
N LEU A 71 15.70 -15.21 -9.73
CA LEU A 71 15.35 -16.62 -9.69
C LEU A 71 15.73 -17.24 -8.35
N GLN A 72 16.92 -16.90 -7.82
CA GLN A 72 17.38 -17.34 -6.50
C GLN A 72 16.50 -16.79 -5.38
N LEU A 73 16.13 -15.50 -5.44
CA LEU A 73 15.20 -14.87 -4.50
C LEU A 73 13.83 -15.56 -4.52
N SER A 74 13.28 -15.83 -5.71
CA SER A 74 12.01 -16.55 -5.86
C SER A 74 12.08 -17.97 -5.27
N ALA A 75 13.16 -18.71 -5.54
CA ALA A 75 13.39 -20.03 -4.95
C ALA A 75 13.51 -19.98 -3.42
N GLY A 76 14.18 -18.96 -2.89
CA GLY A 76 14.30 -18.72 -1.45
C GLY A 76 12.96 -18.41 -0.78
N LEU A 77 12.16 -17.50 -1.36
CA LEU A 77 10.82 -17.17 -0.88
C LEU A 77 9.91 -18.41 -0.90
N LYS A 78 9.94 -19.20 -1.97
CA LYS A 78 9.19 -20.46 -2.06
C LYS A 78 9.56 -21.40 -0.91
N LYS A 79 10.85 -21.59 -0.65
CA LYS A 79 11.32 -22.42 0.48
C LYS A 79 10.78 -21.90 1.81
N GLN A 80 10.88 -20.60 2.05
CA GLN A 80 10.38 -19.96 3.28
C GLN A 80 8.88 -20.14 3.46
N PHE A 81 8.07 -20.00 2.40
CA PHE A 81 6.62 -20.21 2.49
C PHE A 81 6.26 -21.64 2.89
N PHE A 82 6.91 -22.65 2.30
CA PHE A 82 6.64 -24.05 2.68
C PHE A 82 7.03 -24.34 4.13
N GLU A 83 8.19 -23.87 4.57
CA GLU A 83 8.68 -24.06 5.93
C GLU A 83 7.77 -23.36 6.95
N ARG A 84 7.43 -22.10 6.71
CA ARG A 84 6.63 -21.28 7.65
C ARG A 84 5.18 -21.70 7.72
N LEU A 85 4.59 -22.17 6.63
CA LEU A 85 3.23 -22.73 6.65
C LEU A 85 3.08 -23.90 7.64
N GLN A 86 4.17 -24.63 7.92
CA GLN A 86 4.17 -25.78 8.84
C GLN A 86 4.61 -25.45 10.26
N THR A 87 5.38 -24.38 10.44
CA THR A 87 6.14 -24.12 11.68
C THR A 87 5.75 -22.83 12.39
N ASP A 88 5.05 -21.91 11.71
CA ASP A 88 4.80 -20.57 12.19
C ASP A 88 3.33 -20.19 11.98
N THR A 89 2.56 -20.17 13.08
CA THR A 89 1.13 -19.87 13.05
C THR A 89 0.82 -18.39 12.86
N GLN A 90 1.83 -17.51 12.89
CA GLN A 90 1.66 -16.07 12.65
C GLN A 90 1.88 -15.69 11.18
N CYS A 91 2.32 -16.63 10.35
CA CYS A 91 2.52 -16.47 8.92
C CYS A 91 1.48 -17.27 8.13
N MET A 92 1.18 -16.84 6.89
CA MET A 92 0.25 -17.56 5.99
C MET A 92 -1.12 -17.84 6.64
N LEU A 93 -1.67 -16.84 7.33
CA LEU A 93 -2.89 -16.95 8.11
C LEU A 93 -4.07 -17.51 7.27
N PRO A 94 -4.87 -18.43 7.82
CA PRO A 94 -6.05 -18.95 7.13
C PRO A 94 -7.06 -17.81 6.90
N SER A 95 -7.50 -17.64 5.66
CA SER A 95 -8.52 -16.64 5.32
C SER A 95 -9.95 -17.07 5.68
N TYR A 96 -10.13 -18.34 6.05
CA TYR A 96 -11.43 -19.02 6.23
C TYR A 96 -12.37 -18.96 5.01
N SER A 97 -11.89 -18.47 3.86
CA SER A 97 -12.60 -18.53 2.58
C SER A 97 -12.27 -19.85 1.89
N HIS A 98 -13.19 -20.79 1.95
CA HIS A 98 -13.04 -22.13 1.37
C HIS A 98 -13.60 -22.24 -0.06
N GLN A 99 -14.27 -21.20 -0.55
CA GLN A 99 -14.85 -21.13 -1.90
C GLN A 99 -14.37 -19.85 -2.58
N LEU A 100 -14.13 -19.95 -3.89
CA LEU A 100 -13.92 -18.79 -4.75
C LEU A 100 -15.28 -18.32 -5.29
N PRO A 101 -15.43 -17.02 -5.63
CA PRO A 101 -16.64 -16.52 -6.25
C PRO A 101 -17.00 -17.29 -7.52
N THR A 102 -18.27 -17.66 -7.64
CA THR A 102 -18.83 -18.42 -8.76
C THR A 102 -19.22 -17.53 -9.94
N GLY A 103 -19.44 -16.23 -9.70
CA GLY A 103 -20.01 -15.29 -10.65
C GLY A 103 -21.54 -15.29 -10.69
N ASN A 104 -22.20 -16.21 -10.00
CA ASN A 104 -23.66 -16.30 -9.92
C ASN A 104 -24.25 -15.59 -8.68
N GLU A 105 -23.40 -14.95 -7.87
CA GLU A 105 -23.82 -14.20 -6.70
C GLU A 105 -24.77 -13.06 -7.09
N SER A 106 -25.84 -12.91 -6.32
CA SER A 106 -26.81 -11.83 -6.52
C SER A 106 -27.23 -11.22 -5.19
N GLY A 107 -27.77 -10.01 -5.25
CA GLY A 107 -28.27 -9.26 -4.09
C GLY A 107 -27.42 -8.05 -3.75
N ARG A 108 -27.81 -7.35 -2.68
CA ARG A 108 -27.14 -6.15 -2.19
C ARG A 108 -26.24 -6.46 -1.00
N TYR A 109 -25.05 -5.89 -1.03
CA TYR A 109 -24.01 -6.08 -0.02
C TYR A 109 -23.42 -4.71 0.34
N VAL A 110 -23.11 -4.53 1.62
CA VAL A 110 -22.32 -3.38 2.07
C VAL A 110 -20.86 -3.80 2.11
N THR A 111 -19.98 -2.98 1.55
CA THR A 111 -18.54 -3.17 1.71
C THR A 111 -17.98 -2.01 2.52
N VAL A 112 -17.12 -2.34 3.48
CA VAL A 112 -16.41 -1.38 4.32
C VAL A 112 -14.93 -1.70 4.23
N ASP A 113 -14.13 -0.73 3.84
CA ASP A 113 -12.69 -0.86 3.70
C ASP A 113 -12.00 0.19 4.58
N VAL A 114 -11.36 -0.30 5.64
CA VAL A 114 -10.70 0.51 6.66
C VAL A 114 -9.20 0.41 6.48
N GLY A 115 -8.59 1.51 6.04
CA GLY A 115 -7.15 1.68 5.98
C GLY A 115 -6.63 2.63 7.05
N GLY A 116 -5.34 3.00 6.97
CA GLY A 116 -4.71 3.90 7.94
C GLY A 116 -5.09 5.38 7.80
N SER A 117 -5.61 5.82 6.66
CA SER A 117 -5.94 7.24 6.39
C SER A 117 -7.33 7.44 5.79
N THR A 118 -8.00 6.37 5.40
CA THR A 118 -9.26 6.41 4.66
C THR A 118 -10.17 5.28 5.10
N LEU A 119 -11.45 5.61 5.24
CA LEU A 119 -12.55 4.66 5.33
C LEU A 119 -13.34 4.76 4.04
N ARG A 120 -13.52 3.66 3.31
CA ARG A 120 -14.40 3.61 2.15
C ARG A 120 -15.59 2.73 2.46
N VAL A 121 -16.78 3.21 2.15
CA VAL A 121 -18.02 2.45 2.27
C VAL A 121 -18.70 2.43 0.92
N ALA A 122 -19.20 1.27 0.50
CA ALA A 122 -20.03 1.15 -0.69
C ALA A 122 -21.23 0.22 -0.48
N LEU A 123 -22.34 0.56 -1.13
CA LEU A 123 -23.44 -0.35 -1.39
C LEU A 123 -23.25 -0.93 -2.79
N VAL A 124 -23.10 -2.24 -2.87
CA VAL A 124 -22.88 -2.97 -4.13
C VAL A 124 -24.08 -3.85 -4.41
N GLU A 125 -24.55 -3.86 -5.65
CA GLU A 125 -25.57 -4.78 -6.12
C GLU A 125 -24.95 -5.77 -7.10
N LEU A 126 -24.94 -7.05 -6.74
CA LEU A 126 -24.54 -8.14 -7.61
C LEU A 126 -25.77 -8.67 -8.35
N ARG A 127 -25.61 -8.95 -9.64
CA ARG A 127 -26.72 -9.33 -10.54
C ARG A 127 -26.64 -10.77 -11.06
N GLY A 128 -25.54 -11.48 -10.77
CA GLY A 128 -25.28 -12.87 -11.16
C GLY A 128 -25.13 -13.09 -12.67
N GLY A 129 -24.38 -14.15 -13.03
CA GLY A 129 -24.19 -14.60 -14.41
C GLY A 129 -23.42 -13.57 -15.25
N GLU A 130 -23.87 -13.34 -16.48
CA GLU A 130 -23.25 -12.40 -17.41
C GLU A 130 -23.53 -10.92 -17.08
N LYS A 131 -24.41 -10.64 -16.11
CA LYS A 131 -24.75 -9.27 -15.72
C LYS A 131 -23.69 -8.73 -14.78
N GLN A 132 -23.10 -7.60 -15.15
CA GLN A 132 -22.16 -6.89 -14.28
C GLN A 132 -22.89 -6.39 -13.02
N GLY A 133 -22.25 -6.56 -11.87
CA GLY A 133 -22.67 -5.87 -10.65
C GLY A 133 -22.41 -4.37 -10.76
N GLU A 134 -23.05 -3.59 -9.92
CA GLU A 134 -22.90 -2.14 -9.88
C GLU A 134 -22.64 -1.62 -8.46
N ILE A 135 -21.93 -0.49 -8.39
CA ILE A 135 -21.77 0.27 -7.16
C ILE A 135 -22.94 1.25 -7.09
N VAL A 136 -23.93 0.95 -6.26
CA VAL A 136 -25.16 1.76 -6.08
C VAL A 136 -24.83 3.08 -5.40
N SER A 137 -24.01 3.04 -4.35
CA SER A 137 -23.46 4.23 -3.71
C SER A 137 -22.08 3.94 -3.16
N MET A 138 -21.20 4.94 -3.15
CA MET A 138 -19.89 4.84 -2.53
C MET A 138 -19.47 6.19 -1.97
N ARG A 139 -18.92 6.18 -0.77
CA ARG A 139 -18.30 7.35 -0.15
C ARG A 139 -16.94 6.98 0.44
N THR A 140 -16.05 7.94 0.41
CA THR A 140 -14.72 7.84 1.02
C THR A 140 -14.57 8.94 2.06
N PHE A 141 -14.22 8.55 3.27
CA PHE A 141 -14.05 9.42 4.43
C PHE A 141 -12.59 9.43 4.86
N ARG A 142 -12.07 10.61 5.18
CA ARG A 142 -10.71 10.73 5.72
C ARG A 142 -10.68 10.34 7.20
N ILE A 143 -9.77 9.43 7.55
CA ILE A 143 -9.46 9.10 8.94
C ILE A 143 -8.37 10.09 9.41
N GLY A 144 -8.83 11.27 9.85
CA GLY A 144 -7.97 12.32 10.41
C GLY A 144 -7.57 12.05 11.87
N LYS A 145 -6.75 12.94 12.45
CA LYS A 145 -6.29 12.83 13.85
C LYS A 145 -7.44 12.63 14.84
N LEU A 146 -8.51 13.43 14.70
CA LEU A 146 -9.69 13.32 15.56
C LEU A 146 -10.33 11.92 15.55
N ALA A 147 -10.35 11.23 14.40
CA ALA A 147 -10.90 9.88 14.31
C ALA A 147 -9.92 8.83 14.85
N LYS A 148 -8.60 9.05 14.69
CA LYS A 148 -7.54 8.16 15.20
C LYS A 148 -7.39 8.22 16.72
N ASP A 149 -7.70 9.37 17.30
CA ASP A 149 -7.65 9.59 18.74
C ASP A 149 -8.92 9.09 19.46
N LEU A 150 -9.92 8.56 18.73
CA LEU A 150 -11.11 7.94 19.34
C LEU A 150 -10.71 6.63 20.01
N GLU A 151 -11.25 6.39 21.20
CA GLU A 151 -10.94 5.22 22.01
C GLU A 151 -12.09 4.21 22.02
N GLY A 152 -11.74 2.91 22.04
CA GLY A 152 -12.69 1.81 22.15
C GLY A 152 -13.81 1.87 21.11
N MET A 153 -15.06 1.90 21.58
CA MET A 153 -16.25 1.88 20.73
C MET A 153 -16.48 3.16 19.95
N ALA A 154 -15.91 4.30 20.37
CA ALA A 154 -16.17 5.59 19.71
C ALA A 154 -15.71 5.59 18.25
N PHE A 155 -14.64 4.86 17.91
CA PHE A 155 -14.21 4.69 16.51
C PHE A 155 -15.21 3.86 15.69
N PHE A 156 -15.81 2.84 16.29
CA PHE A 156 -16.83 2.01 15.64
C PHE A 156 -18.15 2.76 15.47
N ASP A 157 -18.55 3.59 16.44
CA ASP A 157 -19.72 4.47 16.32
C ASP A 157 -19.51 5.50 15.20
N TRP A 158 -18.31 6.07 15.11
CA TRP A 158 -17.92 6.95 14.01
C TRP A 158 -18.01 6.23 12.65
N MET A 159 -17.60 4.96 12.58
CA MET A 159 -17.70 4.14 11.36
C MET A 159 -19.15 3.82 11.00
N ALA A 160 -19.96 3.44 11.99
CA ALA A 160 -21.39 3.15 11.81
C ALA A 160 -22.14 4.36 11.22
N GLU A 161 -21.82 5.56 11.69
CA GLU A 161 -22.40 6.79 11.16
C GLU A 161 -22.01 7.04 9.69
N ARG A 162 -20.77 6.75 9.29
CA ARG A 162 -20.34 6.82 7.89
C ARG A 162 -21.03 5.78 7.00
N ILE A 163 -21.29 4.59 7.55
CA ILE A 163 -22.07 3.56 6.86
C ILE A 163 -23.49 4.05 6.62
N ARG A 164 -24.16 4.55 7.66
CA ARG A 164 -25.51 5.10 7.58
C ARG A 164 -25.62 6.22 6.53
N GLU A 165 -24.66 7.15 6.54
CA GLU A 165 -24.58 8.27 5.60
C GLU A 165 -24.42 7.82 4.13
N THR A 166 -23.70 6.72 3.91
CA THR A 166 -23.50 6.14 2.57
C THR A 166 -24.74 5.40 2.08
N LEU A 167 -25.43 4.73 2.98
CA LEU A 167 -26.63 3.94 2.69
C LEU A 167 -27.86 4.81 2.42
N SER A 168 -27.98 5.96 3.10
CA SER A 168 -29.15 6.85 2.95
C SER A 168 -29.35 7.40 1.53
N THR A 169 -28.33 7.34 0.68
CA THR A 169 -28.43 7.73 -0.75
C THR A 169 -28.79 6.59 -1.69
N GLY A 170 -28.55 5.33 -1.31
CA GLY A 170 -28.70 4.17 -2.20
C GLY A 170 -29.83 3.21 -1.80
N LEU A 171 -30.32 3.32 -0.57
CA LEU A 171 -31.51 2.61 -0.11
C LEU A 171 -32.68 3.59 -0.10
N SER A 172 -33.69 3.36 -0.95
CA SER A 172 -35.03 3.84 -0.65
C SER A 172 -35.44 3.12 0.64
N LEU A 173 -35.41 3.85 1.76
CA LEU A 173 -35.88 3.38 3.05
C LEU A 173 -37.40 3.24 2.98
N GLU A 174 -37.89 2.28 2.19
CA GLU A 174 -39.29 1.91 2.20
C GLU A 174 -39.59 1.33 3.59
N PRO A 175 -40.65 1.79 4.27
CA PRO A 175 -41.03 1.35 5.61
C PRO A 175 -41.61 -0.07 5.56
N GLY A 176 -40.72 -1.04 5.36
CA GLY A 176 -40.99 -2.47 5.50
C GLY A 176 -40.18 -3.06 6.66
N PRO A 177 -40.41 -4.34 7.01
CA PRO A 177 -39.61 -5.01 8.03
C PRO A 177 -38.13 -4.89 7.67
N SER A 178 -37.34 -4.38 8.62
CA SER A 178 -35.91 -4.10 8.48
C SER A 178 -35.15 -5.34 8.02
N LYS A 179 -34.93 -5.46 6.71
CA LYS A 179 -34.14 -6.55 6.12
C LYS A 179 -32.67 -6.26 6.37
N SER A 180 -32.00 -7.14 7.13
CA SER A 180 -30.55 -7.08 7.32
C SER A 180 -29.84 -7.17 5.96
N ILE A 181 -28.84 -6.31 5.75
CA ILE A 181 -27.99 -6.32 4.56
C ILE A 181 -26.62 -6.88 4.98
N PRO A 182 -26.13 -7.96 4.32
CA PRO A 182 -24.81 -8.49 4.62
C PRO A 182 -23.72 -7.44 4.42
N LEU A 183 -22.76 -7.39 5.35
CA LEU A 183 -21.64 -6.47 5.34
C LEU A 183 -20.33 -7.24 5.27
N ALA A 184 -19.46 -6.85 4.33
CA ALA A 184 -18.08 -7.30 4.24
C ALA A 184 -17.15 -6.20 4.73
N LEU A 185 -16.28 -6.54 5.69
CA LEU A 185 -15.29 -5.63 6.26
C LEU A 185 -13.88 -6.05 5.82
N ALA A 186 -13.22 -5.19 5.06
CA ALA A 186 -11.78 -5.25 4.85
C ALA A 186 -11.10 -4.44 5.95
N TRP A 187 -10.45 -5.15 6.88
CA TRP A 187 -9.74 -4.58 8.02
C TRP A 187 -8.23 -4.68 7.78
N SER A 188 -7.60 -3.57 7.36
CA SER A 188 -6.19 -3.54 6.99
C SER A 188 -5.26 -3.30 8.18
N PHE A 189 -5.54 -3.96 9.31
CA PHE A 189 -4.67 -3.97 10.49
C PHE A 189 -4.47 -5.42 10.94
N PRO A 190 -3.37 -5.72 11.66
CA PRO A 190 -3.17 -7.05 12.22
C PRO A 190 -4.37 -7.51 13.05
N LEU A 191 -4.77 -8.76 12.87
CA LEU A 191 -5.78 -9.46 13.65
C LEU A 191 -5.13 -10.73 14.21
N GLU A 192 -5.61 -11.15 15.38
CA GLU A 192 -5.25 -12.44 16.00
C GLU A 192 -6.27 -13.52 15.64
#